data_AF-A0A2D8PNH1-F1
#
_entry.id   AF-A0A2D8PNH1-F1
#
_cell.length_a   1.000
_cell.length_b   1.000
_cell.length_c   1.000
_cell.angle_alpha   90.00
_cell.angle_beta   90.00
_cell.angle_gamma   90.00
#
_symmetry.space_group_name_H-M   'P 1'
#
loop_
_entity.id
_entity.type
_entity.pdbx_description
1 polymer ?
#
loop_
_entity_poly.entity_id
_entity_poly.type
_entity_poly.pdbx_seq_one_letter_code
_entity_poly.pdbx_strand_id
1 'polypeptide(L)'
;MKITDIKIDVIRREIPDTGLDSDLGRFAGTAEQGLLRIHTDEGIEGNCYIGAFRGGGHSHFGPILNVLKPELPIYKILGTQRYHTEVYGTYPPRHESPEGYVEE
;
A
#
# COMPACT_ATOMS: atom_id res chain seq x y z
N MET A 1 -16.06 -17.76 -6.43
CA MET A 1 -15.49 -16.66 -5.64
C MET A 1 -15.90 -15.31 -6.21
N LYS A 2 -16.73 -14.57 -5.46
CA LYS A 2 -17.15 -13.18 -5.72
C LYS A 2 -16.88 -12.34 -4.48
N ILE A 3 -16.56 -11.06 -4.68
CA ILE A 3 -16.39 -10.12 -3.58
C ILE A 3 -17.76 -9.58 -3.18
N THR A 4 -18.03 -9.61 -1.89
CA THR A 4 -19.30 -9.19 -1.29
C THR A 4 -19.18 -7.87 -0.58
N ASP A 5 -18.00 -7.53 -0.07
CA ASP A 5 -17.78 -6.30 0.69
C ASP A 5 -16.33 -5.82 0.64
N ILE A 6 -16.15 -4.51 0.73
CA ILE A 6 -14.86 -3.82 0.71
C ILE A 6 -14.90 -2.69 1.75
N LYS A 7 -13.97 -2.74 2.70
CA LYS A 7 -13.84 -1.77 3.79
C LYS A 7 -12.43 -1.24 3.90
N ILE A 8 -12.31 -0.03 4.45
CA ILE A 8 -11.04 0.51 4.91
C ILE A 8 -11.20 0.86 6.39
N ASP A 9 -10.49 0.15 7.25
CA ASP A 9 -10.38 0.51 8.67
C ASP A 9 -9.24 1.54 8.81
N VAL A 10 -9.55 2.74 9.30
CA VAL A 10 -8.57 3.82 9.42
C VAL A 10 -7.81 3.70 10.74
N ILE A 11 -6.49 3.55 10.65
CA ILE A 11 -5.56 3.50 11.76
C ILE A 11 -4.88 4.85 11.87
N ARG A 12 -5.23 5.59 12.92
CA ARG A 12 -4.65 6.89 13.23
C ARG A 12 -3.58 6.75 14.31
N ARG A 13 -2.44 7.41 14.12
CA ARG A 13 -1.33 7.46 15.07
C ARG A 13 -0.87 8.90 15.25
N GLU A 14 -0.66 9.30 16.49
CA GLU A 14 0.03 10.54 16.80
C GLU A 14 1.52 10.24 16.95
N ILE A 15 2.33 10.86 16.10
CA ILE A 15 3.77 10.68 16.09
C ILE A 15 4.37 11.82 16.90
N PRO A 16 5.02 11.52 18.04
CA PRO A 16 5.64 12.54 18.86
C PRO A 16 6.79 13.17 18.10
N ASP A 17 6.94 14.46 18.31
CA ASP A 17 8.03 15.22 17.74
C ASP A 17 9.35 14.87 18.44
N THR A 18 10.28 14.28 17.70
CA THR A 18 11.59 13.86 18.23
C THR A 18 12.64 14.97 18.14
N GLY A 19 12.30 16.15 17.60
CA GLY A 19 13.24 17.25 17.38
C GLY A 19 14.25 16.98 16.26
N LEU A 20 14.06 15.91 15.49
CA LEU A 20 14.90 15.53 14.35
C LEU A 20 14.32 16.10 13.06
N ASP A 21 15.05 17.02 12.44
CA ASP A 21 14.79 17.50 11.08
C ASP A 21 15.67 16.78 10.07
N SER A 22 15.10 16.45 8.91
CA SER A 22 15.84 16.01 7.73
C SER A 22 15.51 16.90 6.55
N ASP A 23 16.24 16.75 5.44
CA ASP A 23 15.96 17.46 4.18
C ASP A 23 14.55 17.15 3.61
N LEU A 24 13.88 16.13 4.14
CA LEU A 24 12.50 15.75 3.80
C LEU A 24 11.46 16.37 4.76
N GLY A 25 11.89 17.29 5.61
CA GLY A 25 11.08 17.93 6.64
C GLY A 25 10.89 17.09 7.90
N ARG A 26 10.24 17.73 8.87
CA ARG A 26 10.04 17.19 10.22
C ARG A 26 9.16 15.96 10.24
N PHE A 27 9.57 14.94 10.99
CA PHE A 27 8.77 13.74 11.19
C PHE A 27 7.99 13.81 12.50
N ALA A 28 6.80 14.43 12.45
CA ALA A 28 5.91 14.59 13.59
C ALA A 28 4.45 14.78 13.14
N GLY A 29 3.51 14.65 14.08
CA GLY A 29 2.08 14.93 13.86
C GLY A 29 1.24 13.67 13.63
N THR A 30 0.03 13.87 13.09
CA THR A 30 -0.91 12.77 12.86
C THR A 30 -0.59 12.03 11.56
N ALA A 31 -0.43 10.71 11.64
CA ALA A 31 -0.37 9.83 10.48
C ALA A 31 -1.60 8.90 10.45
N GLU A 32 -2.27 8.82 9.30
CA GLU A 32 -3.41 7.92 9.08
C GLU A 32 -3.09 6.92 7.97
N GLN A 33 -3.18 5.63 8.26
CA GLN A 33 -3.11 4.55 7.28
C GLN A 33 -4.42 3.77 7.27
N GLY A 34 -4.71 3.12 6.15
CA GLY A 34 -5.90 2.27 6.01
C GLY A 34 -5.51 0.80 6.04
N LEU A 35 -6.34 -0.04 6.66
CA LEU A 35 -6.36 -1.47 6.41
C LEU A 35 -7.51 -1.75 5.43
N LEU A 36 -7.17 -2.01 4.18
CA LEU A 36 -8.12 -2.45 3.16
C LEU A 36 -8.48 -3.91 3.42
N ARG A 37 -9.77 -4.17 3.54
CA ARG A 37 -10.34 -5.49 3.81
C ARG A 37 -11.35 -5.83 2.73
N ILE A 38 -11.18 -7.00 2.13
CA ILE A 38 -12.01 -7.48 1.03
C ILE A 38 -12.59 -8.84 1.46
N HIS A 39 -13.92 -8.94 1.47
CA HIS A 39 -14.63 -10.16 1.83
C HIS A 39 -15.26 -10.81 0.61
N THR A 40 -15.31 -12.15 0.60
CA THR A 40 -15.95 -12.93 -0.47
C THR A 40 -17.20 -13.67 -0.01
N ASP A 41 -17.96 -14.18 -0.98
CA ASP A 41 -19.11 -15.06 -0.77
C ASP A 41 -18.74 -16.46 -0.22
N GLU A 42 -17.47 -16.82 -0.27
CA GLU A 42 -16.92 -18.06 0.29
C GLU A 42 -16.37 -17.89 1.72
N GLY A 43 -16.51 -16.71 2.31
CA GLY A 43 -16.02 -16.41 3.66
C GLY A 43 -14.52 -16.14 3.74
N ILE A 44 -13.85 -15.90 2.60
CA ILE A 44 -12.43 -15.56 2.54
C ILE A 44 -12.27 -14.05 2.73
N GLU A 45 -11.25 -13.67 3.52
CA GLU A 45 -10.87 -12.27 3.74
C GLU A 45 -9.45 -12.00 3.24
N GLY A 46 -9.30 -11.00 2.37
CA GLY A 46 -8.02 -10.47 1.93
C GLY A 46 -7.75 -9.12 2.58
N ASN A 47 -6.51 -8.91 3.06
CA ASN A 47 -6.12 -7.74 3.83
C ASN A 47 -4.87 -7.06 3.25
N CYS A 48 -4.86 -5.72 3.21
CA CYS A 48 -3.72 -4.93 2.71
C CYS A 48 -3.61 -3.58 3.44
N TYR A 49 -2.40 -3.20 3.87
CA TYR A 49 -2.14 -1.85 4.36
C TYR A 49 -2.02 -0.86 3.20
N ILE A 50 -2.69 0.27 3.31
CA ILE A 50 -2.69 1.35 2.31
C ILE A 50 -2.40 2.70 2.96
N GLY A 51 -1.77 3.59 2.21
CA GLY A 51 -1.36 4.93 2.67
C GLY A 51 0.13 5.04 2.99
N ALA A 52 0.70 6.21 2.69
CA ALA A 52 2.12 6.48 2.87
C ALA A 52 2.48 6.57 4.36
N PHE A 53 3.73 6.23 4.68
CA PHE A 53 4.23 6.29 6.05
C PHE A 53 4.26 7.71 6.63
N ARG A 54 4.68 8.71 5.84
CA ARG A 54 4.82 10.12 6.29
C ARG A 54 3.58 10.97 6.05
N GLY A 55 2.98 10.88 4.85
CA GLY A 55 1.82 11.70 4.45
C GLY A 55 0.45 11.07 4.76
N GLY A 56 0.44 9.85 5.31
CA GLY A 56 -0.78 9.07 5.48
C GLY A 56 -1.44 8.66 4.16
N GLY A 57 -2.70 8.26 4.23
CA GLY A 57 -3.48 7.81 3.08
C GLY A 57 -4.89 8.40 2.99
N HIS A 58 -5.28 9.30 3.90
CA HIS A 58 -6.67 9.73 4.06
C HIS A 58 -7.33 10.20 2.75
N SER A 59 -6.65 11.08 2.01
CA SER A 59 -7.13 11.61 0.73
C SER A 59 -7.35 10.54 -0.34
N HIS A 60 -6.75 9.36 -0.20
CA HIS A 60 -6.85 8.25 -1.14
C HIS A 60 -7.97 7.25 -0.79
N PHE A 61 -8.45 7.21 0.45
CA PHE A 61 -9.44 6.20 0.87
C PHE A 61 -10.78 6.34 0.14
N GLY A 62 -11.31 7.56 0.04
CA GLY A 62 -12.54 7.85 -0.69
C GLY A 62 -12.46 7.44 -2.17
N PRO A 63 -11.45 7.91 -2.92
CA PRO A 63 -11.22 7.47 -4.30
C PRO A 63 -11.09 5.95 -4.46
N ILE A 64 -10.35 5.28 -3.57
CA ILE A 64 -10.23 3.81 -3.60
C ILE A 64 -11.60 3.15 -3.48
N LEU A 65 -12.41 3.53 -2.48
CA LEU A 65 -13.74 2.94 -2.30
C LEU A 65 -14.67 3.26 -3.48
N ASN A 66 -14.61 4.48 -4.02
CA ASN A 66 -15.44 4.90 -5.14
C ASN A 66 -15.07 4.20 -6.46
N VAL A 67 -13.84 3.73 -6.63
CA VAL A 67 -13.45 2.92 -7.80
C VAL A 67 -13.76 1.45 -7.56
N LEU A 68 -13.47 0.95 -6.36
CA LEU A 68 -13.58 -0.48 -6.08
C LEU A 68 -15.02 -0.97 -5.84
N LYS A 69 -15.89 -0.15 -5.25
CA LYS A 69 -17.28 -0.54 -4.95
C LYS A 69 -18.20 -0.62 -6.17
N PRO A 70 -18.15 0.31 -7.15
CA PRO A 70 -19.18 0.35 -8.18
C PRO A 70 -19.03 -0.69 -9.30
N GLU A 71 -17.83 -0.95 -9.85
CA GLU A 71 -17.80 -1.49 -11.22
C GLU A 71 -16.69 -2.46 -11.64
N LEU A 72 -15.76 -2.88 -10.79
CA LEU A 72 -14.67 -3.74 -11.27
C LEU A 72 -14.56 -5.04 -10.49
N PRO A 73 -14.51 -6.20 -11.18
CA PRO A 73 -13.97 -7.39 -10.55
C PRO A 73 -12.54 -7.05 -10.13
N ILE A 74 -12.29 -6.99 -8.83
CA ILE A 74 -11.00 -6.62 -8.23
C ILE A 74 -9.84 -7.44 -8.79
N TYR A 75 -10.08 -8.64 -9.35
CA TYR A 75 -9.08 -9.43 -10.08
C TYR A 75 -8.50 -8.72 -11.32
N LYS A 76 -9.22 -7.76 -11.92
CA LYS A 76 -8.69 -6.89 -12.99
C LYS A 76 -7.79 -5.77 -12.45
N ILE A 77 -8.00 -5.33 -11.20
CA ILE A 77 -7.26 -4.23 -10.58
C ILE A 77 -6.02 -4.73 -9.83
N LEU A 78 -6.11 -5.85 -9.13
CA LEU A 78 -4.98 -6.44 -8.39
C LEU A 78 -3.85 -6.97 -9.28
N GLY A 79 -4.03 -6.91 -10.61
CA GLY A 79 -3.19 -7.61 -11.54
C GLY A 79 -3.41 -9.11 -11.40
N THR A 80 -3.55 -9.78 -12.53
CA THR A 80 -3.18 -11.20 -12.64
C THR A 80 -1.90 -11.45 -11.86
N GLN A 81 -1.86 -12.49 -11.02
CA GLN A 81 -0.68 -12.93 -10.26
C GLN A 81 0.62 -12.58 -11.00
N ARG A 82 1.33 -11.55 -10.54
CA ARG A 82 2.68 -11.26 -11.02
C ARG A 82 3.62 -12.15 -10.23
N TYR A 83 3.97 -13.29 -10.82
CA TYR A 83 4.97 -14.20 -10.26
C TYR A 83 6.37 -13.59 -10.20
N HIS A 84 6.59 -12.47 -10.90
CA HIS A 84 7.84 -11.73 -10.95
C HIS A 84 7.57 -10.23 -11.00
N THR A 85 8.32 -9.46 -10.20
CA THR A 85 8.44 -8.01 -10.32
C THR A 85 9.78 -7.74 -10.99
N GLU A 86 9.76 -7.06 -12.15
CA GLU A 86 11.01 -6.66 -12.81
C GLU A 86 11.84 -5.79 -11.88
N VAL A 87 13.16 -6.03 -11.86
CA VAL A 87 14.08 -5.28 -11.00
C VAL A 87 14.12 -3.82 -11.44
N TYR A 88 13.52 -2.93 -10.63
CA TYR A 88 13.50 -1.49 -10.87
C TYR A 88 14.73 -0.81 -10.21
N GLY A 89 15.93 -1.15 -10.67
CA GLY A 89 17.14 -0.41 -10.30
C GLY A 89 17.25 0.88 -11.12
N THR A 90 17.22 2.05 -10.47
CA THR A 90 17.41 3.36 -11.15
C THR A 90 18.86 3.62 -11.54
N TYR A 91 19.83 2.85 -11.02
CA TYR A 91 21.27 3.03 -11.24
C TYR A 91 21.89 1.76 -11.83
N PRO A 92 22.66 1.83 -12.94
CA PRO A 92 23.42 0.69 -13.47
C PRO A 92 24.68 0.40 -12.64
N PRO A 93 25.11 -0.87 -12.48
CA PRO A 93 24.56 -2.07 -13.10
C PRO A 93 23.24 -2.55 -12.45
N ARG A 94 22.32 -3.07 -13.28
CA ARG A 94 21.10 -3.70 -12.78
C ARG A 94 21.40 -5.16 -12.50
N HIS A 95 21.32 -5.56 -11.23
CA HIS A 95 21.50 -6.95 -10.82
C HIS A 95 20.16 -7.66 -10.79
N GLU A 96 20.09 -8.83 -11.39
CA GLU A 96 18.87 -9.65 -11.38
C GLU A 96 18.77 -10.56 -10.14
N SER A 97 19.80 -10.56 -9.30
CA SER A 97 19.87 -11.37 -8.07
C SER A 97 20.32 -10.55 -6.86
N PRO A 98 19.93 -10.93 -5.63
CA PRO A 98 20.41 -10.29 -4.40
C PRO A 98 21.94 -10.30 -4.27
N GLU A 99 22.59 -11.37 -4.74
CA GLU A 99 24.05 -11.54 -4.65
C GLU A 99 24.78 -10.47 -5.49
N GLY A 100 24.26 -10.14 -6.68
CA GLY A 100 24.85 -9.09 -7.51
C GLY A 100 24.88 -7.73 -6.82
N TYR A 101 23.86 -7.40 -6.02
CA TYR A 101 23.84 -6.17 -5.20
C TYR A 101 24.81 -6.18 -4.02
N VAL A 102 25.22 -7.36 -3.55
CA VAL A 102 26.17 -7.50 -2.43
C VAL A 102 27.62 -7.41 -2.92
N GLU A 103 27.88 -7.79 -4.17
CA GLU A 103 29.21 -7.80 -4.79
C GLU A 103 29.63 -6.44 -5.40
N GLU A 104 28.72 -5.47 -5.51
CA GLU A 104 28.99 -4.08 -5.93
C GLU A 104 29.58 -3.22 -4.80
#